data_AF-A0A966BUW7-F1
#
_entry.id   AF-A0A966BUW7-F1
#
_cell.length_a   1.000
_cell.length_b   1.000
_cell.length_c   1.000
_cell.angle_alpha   90.00
_cell.angle_beta   90.00
_cell.angle_gamma   90.00
#
_symmetry.space_group_name_H-M   'P 1'
#
loop_
_entity.id
_entity.type
_entity.pdbx_description
1 polymer ?
#
loop_
_entity_poly.entity_id
_entity_poly.type
_entity_poly.pdbx_seq_one_letter_code
_entity_poly.pdbx_strand_id
1 'polypeptide(L)'
;MQINDLFNILHNSIESKNNGKKISLKDMANSLGISMRTYQDWKLGRAKPQAAVVVMKMLGTLDDEEIVRTVRKINKLEDLR
;
A
#
# COMPACT_ATOMS: atom_id res chain seq x y z
N MET A 1 11.22 -12.39 -1.08
CA MET A 1 10.18 -11.79 -0.21
C MET A 1 8.84 -12.44 -0.50
N GLN A 2 8.10 -12.78 0.55
CA GLN A 2 6.67 -13.10 0.45
C GLN A 2 5.85 -11.81 0.39
N ILE A 3 4.65 -11.85 -0.18
CA ILE A 3 3.76 -10.67 -0.31
C ILE A 3 3.39 -10.05 1.05
N ASN A 4 3.31 -10.87 2.09
CA ASN A 4 3.05 -10.40 3.45
C ASN A 4 4.20 -9.49 3.94
N ASP A 5 5.41 -9.66 3.42
CA ASP A 5 6.56 -8.80 3.71
C ASP A 5 6.39 -7.42 3.04
N LEU A 6 5.81 -7.37 1.83
CA LEU A 6 5.59 -6.12 1.11
C LEU A 6 4.64 -5.18 1.87
N PHE A 7 3.53 -5.71 2.39
CA PHE A 7 2.59 -4.89 3.15
C PHE A 7 3.22 -4.32 4.43
N ASN A 8 4.05 -5.11 5.10
CA ASN A 8 4.77 -4.67 6.28
C ASN A 8 5.86 -3.65 5.96
N ILE A 9 6.59 -3.81 4.86
CA ILE A 9 7.57 -2.82 4.38
C ILE A 9 6.89 -1.49 4.10
N LEU A 10 5.79 -1.50 3.33
CA LEU A 10 5.07 -0.28 2.99
C LEU A 10 4.51 0.41 4.24
N HIS A 11 3.92 -0.35 5.17
CA HIS A 11 3.47 0.19 6.45
C HIS A 11 4.61 0.90 7.20
N ASN A 12 5.75 0.23 7.37
CA ASN A 12 6.90 0.79 8.08
C ASN A 12 7.48 2.01 7.37
N SER A 13 7.50 2.02 6.04
CA SER A 13 7.93 3.19 5.25
C SER A 13 7.01 4.39 5.45
N ILE A 14 5.70 4.19 5.58
CA ILE A 14 4.74 5.26 5.86
C ILE A 14 4.96 5.80 7.28
N GLU A 15 5.14 4.93 8.29
CA GLU A 15 5.46 5.38 9.66
C GLU A 15 6.78 6.14 9.73
N SER A 16 7.81 5.69 9.00
CA SER A 16 9.10 6.38 8.92
C SER A 16 8.95 7.79 8.35
N LYS A 17 8.09 7.98 7.34
CA LYS A 17 7.75 9.33 6.81
C LYS A 17 6.98 10.20 7.81
N ASN A 18 6.27 9.60 8.77
CA ASN A 18 5.56 10.32 9.82
C ASN A 18 6.46 10.66 11.02
N ASN A 19 7.73 11.04 10.77
CA ASN A 19 8.75 11.28 11.79
C ASN A 19 8.94 10.10 12.76
N GLY A 20 8.71 8.87 12.28
CA GLY A 20 8.76 7.66 13.11
C GLY A 20 7.62 7.50 14.11
N LYS A 21 6.59 8.37 14.07
CA LYS A 21 5.41 8.23 14.91
C LYS A 21 4.54 7.09 14.39
N LYS A 22 4.21 6.15 15.29
CA LYS A 22 3.30 5.06 14.99
C LYS A 22 1.95 5.59 14.50
N ILE A 23 1.40 4.94 13.48
CA ILE A 23 0.05 5.24 12.99
C ILE A 23 -0.84 4.06 13.36
N SER A 24 -2.03 4.34 13.88
CA SER A 24 -2.93 3.25 14.23
C SER A 24 -3.36 2.47 12.98
N LEU A 25 -3.64 1.17 13.12
CA LEU A 25 -4.16 0.37 12.01
C LEU A 25 -5.48 0.94 11.48
N LYS A 26 -6.27 1.56 12.35
CA LYS A 26 -7.52 2.23 11.99
C LYS A 26 -7.27 3.43 11.08
N ASP A 27 -6.31 4.28 11.42
CA ASP A 27 -6.02 5.49 10.63
C ASP A 27 -5.40 5.13 9.28
N MET A 28 -4.52 4.12 9.24
CA MET A 28 -3.99 3.60 7.97
C MET A 28 -5.11 3.03 7.09
N ALA A 29 -6.03 2.24 7.67
CA ALA A 29 -7.15 1.68 6.92
C ALA A 29 -8.07 2.79 6.37
N ASN A 30 -8.38 3.79 7.20
CA ASN A 30 -9.17 4.95 6.80
C ASN A 30 -8.51 5.72 5.65
N SER A 31 -7.19 5.93 5.68
CA SER A 31 -6.45 6.61 4.60
C SER A 31 -6.47 5.89 3.26
N LEU A 32 -6.80 4.59 3.26
CA LEU A 32 -6.88 3.74 2.08
C LEU A 32 -8.34 3.39 1.70
N GLY A 33 -9.33 3.97 2.38
CA GLY A 33 -10.75 3.69 2.12
C GLY A 33 -11.18 2.25 2.40
N ILE A 34 -10.46 1.51 3.25
CA ILE A 34 -10.76 0.11 3.57
C ILE A 34 -11.12 -0.08 5.05
N SER A 35 -11.78 -1.19 5.38
CA SER A 35 -12.06 -1.52 6.78
C SER A 35 -10.78 -1.83 7.56
N MET A 36 -10.77 -1.53 8.86
CA MET A 36 -9.67 -1.90 9.77
C MET A 36 -9.39 -3.41 9.76
N ARG A 37 -10.44 -4.24 9.63
CA ARG A 37 -10.31 -5.69 9.55
C ARG A 37 -9.56 -6.13 8.29
N THR A 38 -9.89 -5.55 7.14
CA THR A 38 -9.19 -5.80 5.87
C THR A 38 -7.70 -5.48 6.00
N TYR A 39 -7.38 -4.32 6.57
CA TYR A 39 -5.99 -3.91 6.82
C TYR A 39 -5.24 -4.90 7.73
N GLN A 40 -5.89 -5.30 8.83
CA GLN A 40 -5.31 -6.25 9.79
C GLN A 40 -5.08 -7.63 9.18
N ASP A 41 -6.02 -8.14 8.39
CA ASP A 41 -5.90 -9.45 7.73
C ASP A 41 -4.77 -9.44 6.70
N TRP A 42 -4.54 -8.33 6.01
CA TRP A 42 -3.38 -8.16 5.12
C TRP A 42 -2.06 -8.08 5.90
N LYS A 43 -2.00 -7.29 6.98
CA LYS A 43 -0.79 -7.14 7.82
C LYS A 43 -0.36 -8.47 8.46
N LEU A 44 -1.34 -9.27 8.90
CA LEU A 44 -1.12 -10.61 9.48
C LEU A 44 -0.95 -11.70 8.42
N GLY A 45 -1.11 -11.38 7.13
CA GLY A 45 -0.95 -12.34 6.04
C GLY A 45 -2.06 -13.39 5.93
N ARG A 46 -3.21 -13.16 6.58
CA ARG A 46 -4.39 -14.04 6.57
C ARG A 46 -5.18 -13.94 5.26
N ALA A 47 -5.11 -12.78 4.61
CA ALA A 47 -5.62 -12.55 3.27
C ALA A 47 -4.59 -11.78 2.44
N LYS A 48 -4.60 -11.96 1.12
CA LYS A 48 -3.68 -11.30 0.20
C LYS A 48 -4.45 -10.45 -0.80
N PRO A 49 -4.01 -9.21 -1.09
CA PRO A 49 -4.57 -8.43 -2.19
C PRO A 49 -4.05 -9.01 -3.53
N GLN A 50 -4.71 -10.05 -4.06
CA GLN A 50 -4.27 -10.75 -5.27
C GLN A 50 -4.08 -9.83 -6.48
N ALA A 51 -5.01 -8.88 -6.70
CA ALA A 51 -4.89 -7.89 -7.77
C ALA A 51 -3.67 -6.96 -7.58
N ALA A 52 -3.34 -6.59 -6.34
CA ALA A 52 -2.20 -5.71 -6.06
C ALA A 52 -0.85 -6.35 -6.45
N VAL A 53 -0.75 -7.68 -6.42
CA VAL A 53 0.47 -8.39 -6.83
C VAL A 53 0.75 -8.20 -8.31
N VAL A 54 -0.29 -8.33 -9.14
CA VAL A 54 -0.16 -8.16 -10.59
C VAL A 54 0.20 -6.71 -10.90
N VAL A 55 -0.48 -5.74 -10.26
CA VAL A 55 -0.18 -4.32 -10.41
C VAL A 55 1.26 -3.99 -10.01
N MET A 56 1.74 -4.48 -8.86
CA MET A 56 3.12 -4.25 -8.42
C MET A 56 4.16 -4.87 -9.36
N LYS A 57 3.89 -6.06 -9.91
CA LYS A 57 4.77 -6.68 -10.91
C LYS A 57 4.83 -5.85 -12.19
N MET A 58 3.70 -5.32 -12.66
CA MET A 58 3.66 -4.43 -13.83
C MET A 58 4.35 -3.09 -13.56
N LEU A 59 4.21 -2.52 -12.37
CA LEU A 59 4.95 -1.31 -12.00
C LEU A 59 6.47 -1.58 -12.00
N GLY A 60 6.91 -2.73 -11.51
CA GLY A 60 8.32 -3.09 -11.47
C GLY A 60 8.98 -3.37 -12.83
N THR A 61 8.23 -3.37 -13.94
CA THR A 61 8.80 -3.47 -15.30
C THR A 61 9.06 -2.12 -15.96
N LEU A 62 8.61 -1.04 -15.34
CA LEU A 62 8.76 0.33 -15.83
C LEU A 62 10.08 0.94 -15.34
N ASP A 63 10.52 2.03 -15.98
CA ASP A 63 11.63 2.83 -15.46
C ASP A 63 11.22 3.69 -14.24
N ASP A 64 12.20 4.27 -13.55
CA ASP A 64 11.96 5.03 -12.31
C ASP A 64 10.99 6.22 -12.51
N GLU A 65 11.07 6.92 -13.65
CA GLU A 65 10.22 8.07 -13.93
C GLU A 65 8.77 7.63 -14.23
N GLU A 66 8.63 6.58 -15.02
CA GLU A 66 7.36 5.94 -15.36
C GLU A 66 6.65 5.37 -14.13
N ILE A 67 7.40 4.74 -13.21
CA ILE A 67 6.88 4.28 -11.92
C ILE A 67 6.27 5.46 -11.16
N VAL A 68 7.04 6.53 -10.97
CA VAL A 68 6.58 7.71 -10.21
C VAL A 68 5.35 8.33 -10.86
N ARG A 69 5.39 8.56 -12.18
CA ARG A 69 4.28 9.15 -12.93
C ARG A 69 3.01 8.29 -12.83
N THR A 70 3.14 6.98 -12.97
CA THR A 70 2.01 6.04 -12.94
C THR A 70 1.38 5.97 -11.55
N VAL A 71 2.18 5.83 -10.50
CA VAL A 71 1.70 5.81 -9.11
C VAL A 71 0.97 7.12 -8.76
N ARG A 72 1.51 8.28 -9.16
CA ARG A 72 0.85 9.58 -8.93
C ARG A 72 -0.46 9.72 -9.67
N LYS A 73 -0.57 9.16 -10.88
CA LYS A 73 -1.83 9.14 -11.63
C LYS A 73 -2.88 8.26 -10.95
N ILE A 74 -2.49 7.07 -10.47
CA ILE A 74 -3.39 6.15 -9.75
C ILE A 74 -3.95 6.80 -8.49
N ASN A 75 -3.11 7.41 -7.66
CA ASN A 75 -3.56 8.03 -6.42
C ASN A 75 -4.58 9.16 -6.64
N LYS A 76 -4.51 9.87 -7.79
CA LYS A 76 -5.47 10.91 -8.16
C LYS A 76 -6.81 10.38 -8.67
N LEU A 77 -6.90 9.10 -9.04
CA LEU A 77 -8.16 8.48 -9.48
C LEU A 77 -9.10 8.21 -8.30
N GLU A 78 -8.55 8.00 -7.10
CA GLU A 78 -9.34 7.82 -5.88
C GLU A 78 -9.96 9.13 -5.40
N ASP A 79 -9.31 10.29 -5.63
CA ASP A 79 -9.86 11.62 -5.32
C ASP A 79 -11.10 12.00 -6.18
N LEU A 80 -11.41 11.20 -7.22
CA LEU A 80 -12.51 11.44 -8.16
C LEU A 80 -13.72 10.52 -7.96
N ARG A 81 -13.69 9.64 -6.95
CA ARG A 81 -14.79 8.72 -6.58
C ARG A 81 -15.40 9.09 -5.24
#